data_AF-A0A8B6LWQ3-F1
#
_entry.id   AF-A0A8B6LWQ3-F1
#
_cell.length_a   1.000
_cell.length_b   1.000
_cell.length_c   1.000
_cell.angle_alpha   90.00
_cell.angle_beta   90.00
_cell.angle_gamma   90.00
#
_symmetry.space_group_name_H-M   'P 1'
#
loop_
_entity.id
_entity.type
_entity.pdbx_description
1 polymer ?
#
loop_
_entity_poly.entity_id
_entity_poly.type
_entity_poly.pdbx_seq_one_letter_code
_entity_poly.pdbx_strand_id
1 'polypeptide(L)'
;MTERHPRPDRFVAKALLDPYYAPLAAAGASHETLRAAGFIDDLLDGSVRAHPCWSPAMLTTPLMKVRRALAQSPEDARKLVLLSTGSYSPMHEGHIALMERARTHAQELGYTVVGGYMSPSHDAYVSVKNGGTAALHAEQRVALAEEAVRHSDWLSICPWEARHAPEALNFTDVLDRLAAYLARHVDAIELGYVFGSDNLGFLAAFAERGLAFCGVRGEMTTEALRETHALLGGREHRLHMMPATRATRAETASSTKVRSGNLSLIPEAARARYRALVQPPSQAPTMTPAYLVRRDLAHATSNWGVDAAAQAEFEESLMDVLASSLGAAGVVHGIPLAAQIELATAAREPETSMLSLDACVLGDAQLRVSRLFDVGGGQVFSSQRVPRPGAAALALQLASLDRSRKWRVLDDDKATGDTEHSVHALLTAEGVQVAGFTYLNEAYLRGTELAEREVLDIVDARDFLLGARDGGLVIELPTGETARAPYMLPFVNLVFRAKIPAEACNRLSRQLWELNVAWLEAYAPRLTVSDADPASGALLTYLGFASTTTLVDCCNALSAWSGDLSLR
;
A
#
# COMPACT_ATOMS: atom_id res chain seq x y z
N MET A 1 33.73 -31.20 37.60
CA MET A 1 33.91 -30.65 36.24
C MET A 1 32.67 -30.97 35.44
N THR A 2 31.71 -30.05 35.39
CA THR A 2 30.68 -30.02 34.36
C THR A 2 30.95 -28.75 33.59
N GLU A 3 31.56 -28.91 32.41
CA GLU A 3 31.75 -27.82 31.46
C GLU A 3 30.41 -27.16 31.20
N ARG A 4 30.22 -25.96 31.75
CA ARG A 4 29.17 -25.05 31.26
C ARG A 4 29.59 -24.71 29.84
N HIS A 5 29.04 -25.41 28.85
CA HIS A 5 29.06 -24.94 27.47
C HIS A 5 28.59 -23.47 27.49
N PRO A 6 29.38 -22.53 26.96
CA PRO A 6 28.93 -21.15 26.86
C PRO A 6 27.64 -21.16 26.04
N ARG A 7 26.58 -20.53 26.55
CA ARG A 7 25.36 -20.33 25.76
C ARG A 7 25.79 -19.64 24.45
N PRO A 8 25.35 -20.12 23.28
CA PRO A 8 25.68 -19.47 22.02
C PRO A 8 25.25 -18.01 22.10
N ASP A 9 26.14 -17.12 21.68
CA ASP A 9 25.85 -15.69 21.59
C ASP A 9 24.63 -15.48 20.69
N ARG A 10 23.56 -14.86 21.21
CA ARG A 10 22.32 -14.61 20.46
C ARG A 10 22.60 -13.93 19.13
N PHE A 11 23.51 -12.97 19.12
CA PHE A 11 23.83 -12.17 17.93
C PHE A 11 24.41 -13.06 16.82
N VAL A 12 25.40 -13.89 17.15
CA VAL A 12 26.01 -14.83 16.19
C VAL A 12 25.03 -15.95 15.82
N ALA A 13 24.26 -16.47 16.78
CA ALA A 13 23.25 -17.49 16.54
C ALA A 13 22.19 -17.01 15.53
N LYS A 14 21.75 -15.76 15.63
CA LYS A 14 20.83 -15.14 14.67
C LYS A 14 21.48 -14.95 13.31
N ALA A 15 22.73 -14.49 13.25
CA ALA A 15 23.47 -14.36 11.98
C ALA A 15 23.64 -15.70 11.26
N LEU A 16 23.79 -16.81 12.00
CA LEU A 16 23.85 -18.16 11.43
C LEU A 16 22.52 -18.65 10.82
N LEU A 17 21.39 -18.06 11.23
CA LEU A 17 20.07 -18.36 10.65
C LEU A 17 19.79 -17.57 9.37
N ASP A 18 20.51 -16.47 9.14
CA ASP A 18 20.36 -15.66 7.94
C ASP A 18 21.28 -16.18 6.82
N PRO A 19 20.76 -16.55 5.65
CA PRO A 19 21.59 -17.14 4.59
C PRO A 19 22.70 -16.24 4.03
N TYR A 20 22.59 -14.91 4.15
CA TYR A 20 23.60 -13.95 3.72
C TYR A 20 24.71 -13.78 4.76
N TYR A 21 24.36 -13.85 6.05
CA TYR A 21 25.32 -13.68 7.15
C TYR A 21 25.92 -14.99 7.65
N ALA A 22 25.25 -16.14 7.42
CA ALA A 22 25.70 -17.43 7.90
C ALA A 22 27.14 -17.78 7.47
N PRO A 23 27.60 -17.50 6.23
CA PRO A 23 29.00 -17.74 5.86
C PRO A 23 29.99 -16.89 6.67
N LEU A 24 29.69 -15.62 6.91
CA LEU A 24 30.53 -14.73 7.72
C LEU A 24 30.56 -15.20 9.19
N ALA A 25 29.40 -15.52 9.75
CA ALA A 25 29.29 -15.99 11.13
C ALA A 25 30.00 -17.34 11.33
N ALA A 26 29.85 -18.28 10.38
CA ALA A 26 30.53 -19.58 10.41
C ALA A 26 32.06 -19.46 10.28
N ALA A 27 32.55 -18.42 9.58
CA ALA A 27 33.97 -18.09 9.50
C ALA A 27 34.52 -17.40 10.77
N GLY A 28 33.69 -17.21 11.81
CA GLY A 28 34.09 -16.59 13.07
C GLY A 28 34.17 -15.06 13.02
N ALA A 29 33.39 -14.42 12.13
CA ALA A 29 33.29 -12.95 12.09
C ALA A 29 32.89 -12.38 13.46
N SER A 30 33.54 -11.30 13.87
CA SER A 30 33.23 -10.61 15.13
C SER A 30 31.88 -9.89 15.04
N HIS A 31 31.34 -9.48 16.19
CA HIS A 31 30.15 -8.63 16.23
C HIS A 31 30.33 -7.33 15.45
N GLU A 32 31.53 -6.75 15.49
CA GLU A 32 31.87 -5.54 14.75
C GLU A 32 31.83 -5.79 13.24
N THR A 33 32.41 -6.90 12.77
CA THR A 33 32.38 -7.29 11.36
C THR A 33 30.95 -7.53 10.87
N LEU A 34 30.12 -8.23 11.65
CA LEU A 34 28.70 -8.46 11.31
C LEU A 34 27.92 -7.15 11.26
N ARG A 35 28.11 -6.24 12.23
CA ARG A 35 27.46 -4.91 12.23
C ARG A 35 27.93 -4.04 11.07
N ALA A 36 29.22 -4.08 10.73
CA ALA A 36 29.76 -3.39 9.55
C ALA A 36 29.15 -3.95 8.24
N ALA A 37 28.85 -5.25 8.21
CA ALA A 37 28.10 -5.89 7.13
C ALA A 37 26.58 -5.60 7.16
N GLY A 38 26.12 -4.78 8.12
CA GLY A 38 24.74 -4.32 8.23
C GLY A 38 23.82 -5.21 9.07
N PHE A 39 24.36 -6.22 9.75
CA PHE A 39 23.57 -7.09 10.59
C PHE A 39 23.11 -6.38 11.88
N ILE A 40 21.83 -6.52 12.21
CA ILE A 40 21.20 -6.04 13.44
C ILE A 40 20.59 -7.22 14.22
N ASP A 41 20.54 -7.08 15.55
CA ASP A 41 19.70 -7.95 16.38
C ASP A 41 18.28 -7.41 16.26
N ASP A 42 17.44 -8.11 15.50
CA ASP A 42 16.03 -7.76 15.25
C ASP A 42 15.13 -7.97 16.48
N LEU A 43 15.71 -8.36 17.63
CA LEU A 43 15.03 -8.65 18.89
C LEU A 43 13.99 -9.79 18.81
N LEU A 44 13.86 -10.45 17.66
CA LEU A 44 12.95 -11.58 17.48
C LEU A 44 13.55 -12.88 18.01
N ASP A 45 12.74 -13.64 18.73
CA ASP A 45 13.04 -15.01 19.11
C ASP A 45 12.89 -15.94 17.88
N GLY A 46 14.03 -16.35 17.29
CA GLY A 46 14.05 -17.18 16.09
C GLY A 46 13.98 -16.38 14.78
N SER A 47 13.65 -17.02 13.67
CA SER A 47 13.61 -16.34 12.36
C SER A 47 12.25 -15.71 12.10
N VAL A 48 12.21 -14.48 11.56
CA VAL A 48 10.99 -13.85 11.05
C VAL A 48 10.28 -14.71 10.00
N ARG A 49 11.00 -15.64 9.34
CA ARG A 49 10.45 -16.63 8.39
C ARG A 49 9.39 -17.55 8.99
N ALA A 50 9.38 -17.73 10.31
CA ALA A 50 8.37 -18.50 11.03
C ALA A 50 7.15 -17.66 11.45
N HIS A 51 7.23 -16.34 11.34
CA HIS A 51 6.16 -15.43 11.74
C HIS A 51 5.06 -15.36 10.67
N PRO A 52 3.76 -15.26 11.02
CA PRO A 52 2.68 -15.15 10.04
C PRO A 52 2.85 -14.03 9.02
N CYS A 53 3.46 -12.90 9.42
CA CYS A 53 3.72 -11.76 8.54
C CYS A 53 4.65 -12.08 7.36
N TRP A 54 5.45 -13.16 7.45
CA TRP A 54 6.36 -13.57 6.39
C TRP A 54 5.63 -14.09 5.16
N SER A 55 4.41 -14.62 5.34
CA SER A 55 3.68 -15.36 4.32
C SER A 55 3.70 -14.62 2.97
N PRO A 56 4.28 -15.23 1.91
CA PRO A 56 4.24 -14.62 0.59
C PRO A 56 2.82 -14.59 0.02
N ALA A 57 1.84 -15.28 0.63
CA ALA A 57 0.44 -15.19 0.23
C ALA A 57 -0.24 -13.88 0.65
N MET A 58 0.31 -13.16 1.63
CA MET A 58 -0.20 -11.85 2.03
C MET A 58 0.13 -10.81 0.94
N LEU A 59 -0.91 -10.32 0.25
CA LEU A 59 -0.81 -9.33 -0.82
C LEU A 59 -0.41 -7.94 -0.29
N THR A 60 0.87 -7.76 0.04
CA THR A 60 1.41 -6.56 0.72
C THR A 60 2.53 -5.88 -0.07
N THR A 61 2.63 -6.17 -1.37
CA THR A 61 3.64 -5.56 -2.23
C THR A 61 3.05 -5.36 -3.62
N PRO A 62 3.10 -4.11 -4.15
CA PRO A 62 2.50 -3.78 -5.43
C PRO A 62 3.17 -4.50 -6.59
N LEU A 63 2.41 -5.01 -7.55
CA LEU A 63 2.93 -5.82 -8.67
C LEU A 63 2.61 -5.26 -10.05
N MET A 64 1.77 -4.23 -10.19
CA MET A 64 1.33 -3.72 -11.49
C MET A 64 2.49 -3.35 -12.41
N LYS A 65 3.49 -2.61 -11.91
CA LYS A 65 4.65 -2.17 -12.71
C LYS A 65 5.50 -3.34 -13.16
N VAL A 66 5.81 -4.26 -12.25
CA VAL A 66 6.57 -5.49 -12.55
C VAL A 66 5.86 -6.29 -13.63
N ARG A 67 4.55 -6.48 -13.50
CA ARG A 67 3.78 -7.29 -14.44
C ARG A 67 3.66 -6.68 -15.81
N ARG A 68 3.46 -5.37 -15.89
CA ARG A 68 3.47 -4.64 -17.17
C ARG A 68 4.83 -4.78 -17.86
N ALA A 69 5.93 -4.65 -17.13
CA ALA A 69 7.27 -4.82 -17.68
C ALA A 69 7.54 -6.27 -18.11
N LEU A 70 7.13 -7.26 -17.31
CA LEU A 70 7.24 -8.68 -17.67
C LEU A 70 6.49 -9.02 -18.96
N ALA A 71 5.26 -8.51 -19.12
CA ALA A 71 4.45 -8.71 -20.32
C ALA A 71 5.10 -8.13 -21.60
N GLN A 72 6.03 -7.19 -21.45
CA GLN A 72 6.78 -6.56 -22.54
C GLN A 72 8.20 -7.10 -22.69
N SER A 73 8.64 -7.97 -21.78
CA SER A 73 10.01 -8.48 -21.75
C SER A 73 10.15 -9.72 -22.64
N PRO A 74 11.30 -9.91 -23.31
CA PRO A 74 11.61 -11.18 -23.97
C PRO A 74 11.54 -12.35 -22.99
N GLU A 75 11.10 -13.52 -23.47
CA GLU A 75 10.93 -14.71 -22.63
C GLU A 75 12.26 -15.19 -22.03
N ASP A 76 13.33 -15.12 -22.83
CA ASP A 76 14.71 -15.53 -22.50
C ASP A 76 15.53 -14.42 -21.81
N ALA A 77 14.94 -13.25 -21.57
CA ALA A 77 15.63 -12.16 -20.91
C ALA A 77 15.98 -12.50 -19.46
N ARG A 78 17.17 -12.08 -19.03
CA ARG A 78 17.57 -12.11 -17.61
C ARG A 78 16.82 -11.03 -16.83
N LYS A 79 15.64 -11.37 -16.32
CA LYS A 79 14.74 -10.47 -15.61
C LYS A 79 15.32 -10.14 -14.23
N LEU A 80 15.39 -8.85 -13.90
CA LEU A 80 15.91 -8.36 -12.62
C LEU A 80 14.92 -7.39 -11.95
N VAL A 81 14.72 -7.56 -10.66
CA VAL A 81 14.12 -6.56 -9.78
C VAL A 81 15.19 -5.98 -8.86
N LEU A 82 15.20 -4.66 -8.72
CA LEU A 82 16.10 -3.97 -7.80
C LEU A 82 15.38 -3.63 -6.49
N LEU A 83 16.04 -3.82 -5.34
CA LEU A 83 15.52 -3.46 -4.02
C LEU A 83 16.48 -2.49 -3.34
N SER A 84 15.94 -1.42 -2.77
CA SER A 84 16.64 -0.60 -1.78
C SER A 84 15.79 -0.51 -0.51
N THR A 85 16.43 -0.61 0.66
CA THR A 85 15.77 -0.35 1.95
C THR A 85 16.28 0.96 2.51
N GLY A 86 15.51 1.58 3.40
CA GLY A 86 15.98 2.76 4.11
C GLY A 86 14.92 3.43 4.94
N SER A 87 15.35 4.36 5.80
CA SER A 87 14.43 5.09 6.67
C SER A 87 13.47 5.98 5.87
N TYR A 88 13.90 6.51 4.72
CA TYR A 88 13.12 7.40 3.86
C TYR A 88 12.31 8.46 4.65
N SER A 89 12.98 9.14 5.60
CA SER A 89 12.37 10.11 6.52
C SER A 89 12.94 11.55 6.33
N PRO A 90 12.56 12.25 5.25
CA PRO A 90 11.77 11.79 4.10
C PRO A 90 12.65 11.23 2.96
N MET A 91 12.02 10.61 1.95
CA MET A 91 12.64 10.30 0.66
C MET A 91 13.11 11.59 -0.06
N HIS A 92 14.17 11.49 -0.87
CA HIS A 92 14.79 12.62 -1.58
C HIS A 92 15.34 12.17 -2.92
N GLU A 93 15.67 13.13 -3.81
CA GLU A 93 16.15 12.89 -5.18
C GLU A 93 17.36 11.94 -5.24
N GLY A 94 18.26 12.01 -4.26
CA GLY A 94 19.42 11.11 -4.18
C GLY A 94 19.11 9.62 -4.01
N HIS A 95 17.97 9.26 -3.42
CA HIS A 95 17.55 7.85 -3.33
C HIS A 95 17.08 7.34 -4.69
N ILE A 96 16.29 8.15 -5.41
CA ILE A 96 15.80 7.83 -6.75
C ILE A 96 16.97 7.76 -7.73
N ALA A 97 17.88 8.73 -7.71
CA ALA A 97 19.06 8.74 -8.58
C ALA A 97 19.98 7.52 -8.36
N LEU A 98 20.07 7.02 -7.12
CA LEU A 98 20.80 5.78 -6.84
C LEU A 98 20.14 4.57 -7.53
N MET A 99 18.81 4.47 -7.46
CA MET A 99 18.07 3.41 -8.13
C MET A 99 18.18 3.50 -9.66
N GLU A 100 18.09 4.71 -10.24
CA GLU A 100 18.25 4.90 -11.69
C GLU A 100 19.66 4.50 -12.16
N ARG A 101 20.71 4.84 -11.40
CA ARG A 101 22.07 4.38 -11.69
C ARG A 101 22.18 2.86 -11.66
N ALA A 102 21.55 2.21 -10.67
CA ALA A 102 21.52 0.75 -10.58
C ALA A 102 20.75 0.11 -11.74
N ARG A 103 19.65 0.72 -12.19
CA ARG A 103 18.90 0.28 -13.37
C ARG A 103 19.79 0.30 -14.62
N THR A 104 20.43 1.45 -14.90
CA THR A 104 21.33 1.59 -16.04
C THR A 104 22.47 0.59 -15.99
N HIS A 105 23.13 0.44 -14.83
CA HIS A 105 24.24 -0.49 -14.68
C HIS A 105 23.81 -1.94 -14.86
N ALA A 106 22.65 -2.33 -14.32
CA ALA A 106 22.09 -3.67 -14.55
C ALA A 106 21.78 -3.92 -16.03
N GLN A 107 21.27 -2.92 -16.76
CA GLN A 107 21.03 -3.04 -18.20
C GLN A 107 22.35 -3.21 -18.99
N GLU A 108 23.41 -2.50 -18.60
CA GLU A 108 24.76 -2.69 -19.18
C GLU A 108 25.31 -4.10 -18.95
N LEU A 109 24.95 -4.75 -17.85
CA LEU A 109 25.28 -6.14 -17.53
C LEU A 109 24.38 -7.16 -18.27
N GLY A 110 23.43 -6.69 -19.08
CA GLY A 110 22.53 -7.53 -19.88
C GLY A 110 21.25 -7.95 -19.16
N TYR A 111 20.92 -7.34 -18.01
CA TYR A 111 19.63 -7.59 -17.36
C TYR A 111 18.50 -6.77 -18.00
N THR A 112 17.31 -7.34 -18.04
CA THR A 112 16.07 -6.60 -18.25
C THR A 112 15.48 -6.25 -16.90
N VAL A 113 15.61 -4.99 -16.49
CA VAL A 113 15.06 -4.50 -15.22
C VAL A 113 13.55 -4.36 -15.34
N VAL A 114 12.81 -5.26 -14.71
CA VAL A 114 11.34 -5.32 -14.78
C VAL A 114 10.67 -4.57 -13.63
N GLY A 115 11.42 -4.16 -12.62
CA GLY A 115 10.89 -3.28 -11.57
C GLY A 115 11.92 -2.90 -10.51
N GLY A 116 11.56 -1.94 -9.68
CA GLY A 116 12.35 -1.53 -8.54
C GLY A 116 11.48 -1.27 -7.33
N TYR A 117 11.90 -1.75 -6.17
CA TYR A 117 11.21 -1.52 -4.90
C TYR A 117 12.07 -0.68 -3.98
N MET A 118 11.43 0.33 -3.40
CA MET A 118 11.98 1.07 -2.26
C MET A 118 11.18 0.68 -1.03
N SER A 119 11.84 0.06 -0.05
CA SER A 119 11.23 -0.46 1.18
C SER A 119 11.52 0.46 2.36
N PRO A 120 10.53 1.24 2.85
CA PRO A 120 10.71 2.04 4.06
C PRO A 120 10.89 1.12 5.27
N SER A 121 11.89 1.40 6.10
CA SER A 121 12.18 0.58 7.28
C SER A 121 11.13 0.68 8.38
N HIS A 122 11.08 -0.28 9.30
CA HIS A 122 10.18 -0.29 10.45
C HIS A 122 10.39 0.91 11.40
N ASP A 123 9.33 1.36 12.09
CA ASP A 123 9.38 2.52 12.98
C ASP A 123 10.29 2.32 14.21
N ALA A 124 10.45 1.08 14.70
CA ALA A 124 11.41 0.75 15.76
C ALA A 124 12.86 1.14 15.37
N TYR A 125 13.23 0.93 14.11
CA TYR A 125 14.54 1.33 13.60
C TYR A 125 14.64 2.84 13.35
N VAL A 126 13.57 3.46 12.84
CA VAL A 126 13.58 4.87 12.45
C VAL A 126 13.50 5.81 13.65
N SER A 127 12.74 5.45 14.69
CA SER A 127 12.53 6.25 15.90
C SER A 127 13.81 6.54 16.69
N VAL A 128 14.78 5.62 16.68
CA VAL A 128 16.07 5.81 17.36
C VAL A 128 17.10 6.56 16.50
N LYS A 129 16.85 6.74 15.20
CA LYS A 129 17.78 7.42 14.30
C LYS A 129 17.81 8.93 14.50
N ASN A 130 19.00 9.49 14.31
CA ASN A 130 19.26 10.94 14.38
C ASN A 130 18.72 11.56 15.69
N GLY A 131 18.87 10.86 16.82
CA GLY A 131 18.38 11.31 18.13
C GLY A 131 16.87 11.52 18.19
N GLY A 132 16.07 10.74 17.46
CA GLY A 132 14.62 10.87 17.42
C GLY A 132 14.09 11.90 16.41
N THR A 133 14.95 12.63 15.71
CA THR A 133 14.51 13.65 14.73
C THR A 133 13.96 13.08 13.43
N ALA A 134 14.02 11.75 13.22
CA ALA A 134 13.50 11.06 12.05
C ALA A 134 12.06 10.52 12.23
N ALA A 135 11.29 11.04 13.19
CA ALA A 135 10.05 10.46 13.73
C ALA A 135 8.77 10.56 12.86
N LEU A 136 8.88 10.58 11.53
CA LEU A 136 7.68 10.36 10.70
C LEU A 136 7.24 8.91 10.81
N HIS A 137 5.95 8.70 11.10
CA HIS A 137 5.34 7.38 11.20
C HIS A 137 5.42 6.61 9.87
N ALA A 138 5.45 5.28 9.92
CA ALA A 138 5.53 4.39 8.76
C ALA A 138 4.60 4.80 7.61
N GLU A 139 3.31 5.01 7.90
CA GLU A 139 2.31 5.40 6.90
C GLU A 139 2.59 6.76 6.25
N GLN A 140 3.11 7.73 7.02
CA GLN A 140 3.49 9.03 6.48
C GLN A 140 4.69 8.89 5.54
N ARG A 141 5.65 8.03 5.89
CA ARG A 141 6.85 7.76 5.06
C ARG A 141 6.51 6.99 3.80
N VAL A 142 5.66 5.96 3.88
CA VAL A 142 5.15 5.21 2.73
C VAL A 142 4.46 6.16 1.75
N ALA A 143 3.59 7.04 2.24
CA ALA A 143 2.87 7.97 1.39
C ALA A 143 3.77 9.02 0.73
N LEU A 144 4.72 9.59 1.48
CA LEU A 144 5.71 10.50 0.92
C LEU A 144 6.59 9.81 -0.12
N ALA A 145 6.93 8.55 0.10
CA ALA A 145 7.69 7.75 -0.85
C ALA A 145 6.88 7.46 -2.11
N GLU A 146 5.59 7.12 -2.01
CA GLU A 146 4.71 6.91 -3.16
C GLU A 146 4.54 8.19 -4.00
N GLU A 147 4.38 9.34 -3.35
CA GLU A 147 4.40 10.65 -4.02
C GLU A 147 5.73 10.90 -4.74
N ALA A 148 6.85 10.60 -4.07
CA ALA A 148 8.19 10.82 -4.59
C ALA A 148 8.47 10.01 -5.86
N VAL A 149 7.91 8.80 -5.98
CA VAL A 149 8.06 7.92 -7.15
C VAL A 149 6.81 7.88 -8.05
N ARG A 150 5.83 8.77 -7.83
CA ARG A 150 4.54 8.76 -8.53
C ARG A 150 4.66 8.73 -10.05
N HIS A 151 5.64 9.46 -10.58
CA HIS A 151 5.87 9.59 -12.02
C HIS A 151 6.93 8.61 -12.57
N SER A 152 7.48 7.73 -11.73
CA SER A 152 8.37 6.66 -12.22
C SER A 152 7.55 5.56 -12.87
N ASP A 153 8.02 5.04 -14.00
CA ASP A 153 7.42 3.92 -14.72
C ASP A 153 7.78 2.54 -14.13
N TRP A 154 8.84 2.47 -13.31
CA TRP A 154 9.43 1.21 -12.83
C TRP A 154 9.59 1.11 -11.31
N LEU A 155 9.66 2.24 -10.59
CA LEU A 155 9.81 2.25 -9.12
C LEU A 155 8.47 2.18 -8.40
N SER A 156 8.38 1.28 -7.42
CA SER A 156 7.25 1.14 -6.49
C SER A 156 7.74 1.16 -5.05
N ILE A 157 6.83 1.46 -4.12
CA ILE A 157 7.11 1.37 -2.69
C ILE A 157 6.67 -0.02 -2.20
N CYS A 158 7.55 -0.71 -1.47
CA CYS A 158 7.21 -1.95 -0.78
C CYS A 158 6.91 -1.61 0.69
N PRO A 159 5.64 -1.54 1.13
CA PRO A 159 5.31 -1.13 2.49
C PRO A 159 5.46 -2.25 3.53
N TRP A 160 5.78 -3.49 3.11
CA TRP A 160 5.76 -4.65 3.99
C TRP A 160 6.63 -4.50 5.24
N GLU A 161 7.87 -4.07 5.08
CA GLU A 161 8.80 -3.85 6.20
C GLU A 161 8.30 -2.77 7.16
N ALA A 162 7.67 -1.72 6.65
CA ALA A 162 7.18 -0.61 7.46
C ALA A 162 5.89 -0.94 8.22
N ARG A 163 4.99 -1.72 7.60
CA ARG A 163 3.60 -1.89 8.04
C ARG A 163 3.32 -3.23 8.71
N HIS A 164 3.97 -4.29 8.24
CA HIS A 164 3.61 -5.67 8.57
C HIS A 164 4.73 -6.43 9.28
N ALA A 165 5.97 -5.93 9.26
CA ALA A 165 7.03 -6.53 10.05
C ALA A 165 6.72 -6.37 11.56
N PRO A 166 7.05 -7.40 12.37
CA PRO A 166 6.84 -7.37 13.82
C PRO A 166 7.78 -6.37 14.52
N GLU A 167 8.96 -6.16 13.93
CA GLU A 167 10.06 -5.37 14.47
C GLU A 167 10.96 -4.86 13.34
N ALA A 168 12.02 -4.12 13.70
CA ALA A 168 13.12 -3.80 12.79
C ALA A 168 13.84 -5.08 12.31
N LEU A 169 13.83 -5.32 10.99
CA LEU A 169 14.45 -6.51 10.38
C LEU A 169 15.79 -6.19 9.70
N ASN A 170 16.57 -7.23 9.43
CA ASN A 170 17.73 -7.11 8.54
C ASN A 170 17.26 -6.86 7.11
N PHE A 171 18.02 -6.06 6.33
CA PHE A 171 17.67 -5.83 4.93
C PHE A 171 17.70 -7.12 4.09
N THR A 172 18.45 -8.13 4.53
CA THR A 172 18.52 -9.47 3.96
C THR A 172 17.22 -10.25 4.15
N ASP A 173 16.53 -10.09 5.28
CA ASP A 173 15.20 -10.66 5.50
C ASP A 173 14.16 -10.01 4.58
N VAL A 174 14.25 -8.68 4.38
CA VAL A 174 13.38 -7.95 3.44
C VAL A 174 13.62 -8.43 2.00
N LEU A 175 14.88 -8.64 1.63
CA LEU A 175 15.28 -9.17 0.33
C LEU A 175 14.76 -10.59 0.10
N ASP A 176 14.96 -11.49 1.06
CA ASP A 176 14.49 -12.88 0.96
C ASP A 176 12.95 -12.96 0.95
N ARG A 177 12.26 -12.11 1.72
CA ARG A 177 10.80 -12.03 1.65
C ARG A 177 10.39 -11.61 0.26
N LEU A 178 10.91 -10.49 -0.24
CA LEU A 178 10.54 -9.99 -1.57
C LEU A 178 10.81 -11.05 -2.65
N ALA A 179 11.91 -11.80 -2.57
CA ALA A 179 12.17 -12.92 -3.46
C ALA A 179 11.07 -14.00 -3.38
N ALA A 180 10.67 -14.41 -2.18
CA ALA A 180 9.60 -15.38 -1.98
C ALA A 180 8.23 -14.87 -2.47
N TYR A 181 7.95 -13.58 -2.29
CA TYR A 181 6.72 -12.93 -2.75
C TYR A 181 6.67 -12.88 -4.28
N LEU A 182 7.76 -12.46 -4.93
CA LEU A 182 7.85 -12.43 -6.39
C LEU A 182 7.73 -13.84 -6.97
N ALA A 183 8.48 -14.81 -6.42
CA ALA A 183 8.42 -16.21 -6.89
C ALA A 183 7.04 -16.85 -6.76
N ARG A 184 6.18 -16.35 -5.86
CA ARG A 184 4.79 -16.83 -5.73
C ARG A 184 3.86 -16.22 -6.78
N HIS A 185 4.11 -14.98 -7.18
CA HIS A 185 3.11 -14.14 -7.85
C HIS A 185 3.44 -13.76 -9.28
N VAL A 186 4.70 -13.89 -9.67
CA VAL A 186 5.20 -13.60 -11.01
C VAL A 186 6.25 -14.64 -11.40
N ASP A 187 6.64 -14.65 -12.68
CA ASP A 187 7.66 -15.57 -13.19
C ASP A 187 9.03 -15.36 -12.52
N ALA A 188 9.96 -16.28 -12.79
CA ALA A 188 11.32 -16.23 -12.28
C ALA A 188 12.00 -14.88 -12.59
N ILE A 189 12.44 -14.21 -11.52
CA ILE A 189 13.12 -12.91 -11.54
C ILE A 189 14.30 -12.98 -10.57
N GLU A 190 15.47 -12.52 -11.01
CA GLU A 190 16.62 -12.29 -10.13
C GLU A 190 16.38 -11.03 -9.28
N LEU A 191 16.96 -10.96 -8.07
CA LEU A 191 16.89 -9.77 -7.23
C LEU A 191 18.28 -9.18 -6.98
N GLY A 192 18.39 -7.87 -7.17
CA GLY A 192 19.58 -7.08 -6.85
C GLY A 192 19.33 -6.09 -5.74
N TYR A 193 20.21 -6.04 -4.75
CA TYR A 193 20.13 -5.11 -3.64
C TYR A 193 20.98 -3.87 -3.89
N VAL A 194 20.39 -2.68 -3.73
CA VAL A 194 20.98 -1.39 -4.07
C VAL A 194 21.18 -0.53 -2.82
N PHE A 195 22.43 -0.11 -2.61
CA PHE A 195 22.82 0.74 -1.47
C PHE A 195 23.93 1.73 -1.87
N GLY A 196 24.10 2.77 -1.05
CA GLY A 196 25.19 3.73 -1.24
C GLY A 196 26.47 3.30 -0.52
N SER A 197 27.62 3.86 -0.92
CA SER A 197 28.92 3.58 -0.29
C SER A 197 29.03 4.03 1.17
N ASP A 198 28.04 4.77 1.70
CA ASP A 198 27.86 4.97 3.14
C ASP A 198 27.62 3.66 3.91
N ASN A 199 27.18 2.60 3.24
CA ASN A 199 27.01 1.26 3.79
C ASN A 199 27.90 0.25 3.06
N LEU A 200 29.12 0.64 2.68
CA LEU A 200 30.05 -0.18 1.89
C LEU A 200 30.25 -1.61 2.44
N GLY A 201 30.28 -1.76 3.76
CA GLY A 201 30.44 -3.05 4.42
C GLY A 201 29.33 -4.06 4.09
N PHE A 202 28.15 -3.61 3.64
CA PHE A 202 27.05 -4.48 3.25
C PHE A 202 27.45 -5.44 2.12
N LEU A 203 28.45 -5.11 1.29
CA LEU A 203 28.99 -6.01 0.27
C LEU A 203 29.41 -7.37 0.86
N ALA A 204 29.88 -7.41 2.11
CA ALA A 204 30.31 -8.64 2.77
C ALA A 204 29.15 -9.64 2.92
N ALA A 205 27.91 -9.18 3.12
CA ALA A 205 26.73 -10.05 3.21
C ALA A 205 26.43 -10.77 1.88
N PHE A 206 26.89 -10.21 0.75
CA PHE A 206 26.68 -10.77 -0.59
C PHE A 206 27.88 -11.57 -1.11
N ALA A 207 28.91 -11.79 -0.28
CA ALA A 207 30.14 -12.46 -0.70
C ALA A 207 29.89 -13.87 -1.25
N GLU A 208 28.87 -14.58 -0.75
CA GLU A 208 28.54 -15.95 -1.12
C GLU A 208 27.21 -16.12 -1.88
N ARG A 209 26.32 -15.10 -1.90
CA ARG A 209 25.02 -15.17 -2.59
C ARG A 209 24.39 -13.80 -2.90
N GLY A 210 23.32 -13.81 -3.70
CA GLY A 210 22.54 -12.62 -4.07
C GLY A 210 23.22 -11.75 -5.13
N LEU A 211 22.72 -10.54 -5.41
CA LEU A 211 23.38 -9.55 -6.26
C LEU A 211 23.42 -8.21 -5.51
N ALA A 212 24.55 -7.51 -5.55
CA ALA A 212 24.74 -6.25 -4.83
C ALA A 212 25.21 -5.13 -5.75
N PHE A 213 24.56 -3.98 -5.67
CA PHE A 213 24.86 -2.78 -6.43
C PHE A 213 25.17 -1.63 -5.45
N CYS A 214 26.45 -1.34 -5.27
CA CYS A 214 26.93 -0.29 -4.37
C CYS A 214 27.25 0.99 -5.16
N GLY A 215 26.44 2.03 -4.98
CA GLY A 215 26.64 3.34 -5.58
C GLY A 215 27.64 4.19 -4.82
N VAL A 216 28.79 4.48 -5.43
CA VAL A 216 29.79 5.37 -4.83
C VAL A 216 29.22 6.79 -4.69
N ARG A 217 29.39 7.35 -3.49
CA ARG A 217 29.05 8.72 -3.11
C ARG A 217 30.29 9.41 -2.55
N GLY A 218 30.69 10.53 -3.15
CA GLY A 218 31.89 11.26 -2.73
C GLY A 218 33.19 10.48 -2.96
N GLU A 219 34.26 10.91 -2.30
CA GLU A 219 35.56 10.22 -2.35
C GLU A 219 35.62 9.10 -1.30
N MET A 220 36.15 7.95 -1.72
CA MET A 220 36.43 6.83 -0.82
C MET A 220 37.87 6.91 -0.30
N THR A 221 38.10 6.47 0.93
CA THR A 221 39.46 6.39 1.48
C THR A 221 40.27 5.31 0.76
N THR A 222 41.60 5.44 0.72
CA THR A 222 42.51 4.45 0.12
C THR A 222 42.34 3.06 0.75
N GLU A 223 42.06 3.01 2.05
CA GLU A 223 41.78 1.77 2.79
C GLU A 223 40.47 1.13 2.33
N ALA A 224 39.38 1.90 2.28
CA ALA A 224 38.09 1.42 1.80
C ALA A 224 38.16 0.92 0.35
N LEU A 225 38.93 1.59 -0.51
CA LEU A 225 39.18 1.13 -1.89
C LEU A 225 39.91 -0.21 -1.93
N ARG A 226 40.93 -0.39 -1.09
CA ARG A 226 41.71 -1.64 -1.02
C ARG A 226 40.86 -2.80 -0.52
N GLU A 227 40.10 -2.60 0.56
CA GLU A 227 39.21 -3.61 1.12
C GLU A 227 38.12 -4.00 0.14
N THR A 228 37.53 -3.01 -0.54
CA THR A 228 36.54 -3.24 -1.59
C THR A 228 37.15 -4.06 -2.73
N HIS A 229 38.32 -3.69 -3.23
CA HIS A 229 38.97 -4.42 -4.31
C HIS A 229 39.27 -5.88 -3.93
N ALA A 230 39.72 -6.13 -2.69
CA ALA A 230 39.95 -7.47 -2.18
C ALA A 230 38.64 -8.29 -2.10
N LEU A 231 37.54 -7.68 -1.68
CA LEU A 231 36.24 -8.32 -1.60
C LEU A 231 35.66 -8.65 -2.99
N LEU A 232 35.83 -7.73 -3.94
CA LEU A 232 35.37 -7.88 -5.32
C LEU A 232 36.12 -8.96 -6.10
N GLY A 233 37.39 -9.21 -5.78
CA GLY A 233 38.24 -10.14 -6.53
C GLY A 233 37.61 -11.53 -6.65
N GLY A 234 37.28 -11.92 -7.88
CA GLY A 234 36.63 -13.21 -8.21
C GLY A 234 35.12 -13.24 -7.98
N ARG A 235 34.50 -12.11 -7.61
CA ARG A 235 33.06 -11.94 -7.32
C ARG A 235 32.40 -10.85 -8.18
N GLU A 236 33.04 -10.44 -9.27
CA GLU A 236 32.58 -9.36 -10.16
C GLU A 236 31.28 -9.69 -10.91
N HIS A 237 30.91 -10.97 -10.97
CA HIS A 237 29.62 -11.44 -11.50
C HIS A 237 28.44 -11.13 -10.56
N ARG A 238 28.71 -10.62 -9.35
CA ARG A 238 27.75 -10.51 -8.26
C ARG A 238 27.80 -9.17 -7.53
N LEU A 239 29.02 -8.70 -7.27
CA LEU A 239 29.29 -7.49 -6.52
C LEU A 239 29.64 -6.39 -7.51
N HIS A 240 28.77 -5.39 -7.61
CA HIS A 240 28.86 -4.32 -8.58
C HIS A 240 29.08 -2.98 -7.89
N MET A 241 30.24 -2.37 -8.13
CA MET A 241 30.52 -1.00 -7.72
C MET A 241 30.13 -0.05 -8.85
N MET A 242 29.18 0.84 -8.59
CA MET A 242 28.77 1.86 -9.56
C MET A 242 29.55 3.14 -9.28
N PRO A 243 30.43 3.59 -10.20
CA PRO A 243 31.29 4.74 -9.97
C PRO A 243 30.46 6.02 -9.74
N ALA A 244 31.02 6.96 -8.98
CA ALA A 244 30.39 8.26 -8.76
C ALA A 244 30.18 8.96 -10.11
N THR A 245 29.04 9.61 -10.27
CA THR A 245 28.83 10.49 -11.43
C THR A 245 29.30 11.90 -11.07
N ARG A 246 29.22 12.84 -12.00
CA ARG A 246 29.59 14.23 -11.72
C ARG A 246 28.67 14.76 -10.62
N ALA A 247 29.25 15.35 -9.55
CA ALA A 247 28.55 15.89 -8.40
C ALA A 247 27.27 16.65 -8.79
N THR A 248 26.13 15.97 -8.70
CA THR A 248 24.82 16.57 -8.91
C THR A 248 24.18 16.91 -7.57
N ARG A 249 23.12 17.72 -7.61
CA ARG A 249 22.28 18.01 -6.45
C ARG A 249 21.69 16.74 -5.83
N ALA A 250 21.33 15.75 -6.65
CA ALA A 250 20.82 14.47 -6.17
C ALA A 250 21.91 13.68 -5.43
N GLU A 251 23.16 13.68 -5.91
CA GLU A 251 24.26 12.94 -5.27
C GLU A 251 24.66 13.47 -3.89
N THR A 252 24.43 14.75 -3.64
CA THR A 252 24.71 15.38 -2.35
C THR A 252 23.48 15.48 -1.45
N ALA A 253 22.32 14.98 -1.89
CA ALA A 253 21.07 15.01 -1.15
C ALA A 253 21.13 14.08 0.08
N SER A 254 20.58 14.55 1.20
CA SER A 254 20.39 13.72 2.39
C SER A 254 19.11 14.11 3.12
N SER A 255 18.45 13.14 3.77
CA SER A 255 17.25 13.43 4.56
C SER A 255 17.53 14.42 5.69
N THR A 256 18.76 14.46 6.23
CA THR A 256 19.17 15.45 7.23
C THR A 256 19.12 16.87 6.68
N LYS A 257 19.63 17.11 5.45
CA LYS A 257 19.53 18.43 4.79
C LYS A 257 18.08 18.83 4.50
N VAL A 258 17.22 17.85 4.21
CA VAL A 258 15.79 18.10 4.01
C VAL A 258 15.11 18.52 5.31
N ARG A 259 15.36 17.79 6.41
CA ARG A 259 14.82 18.11 7.74
C ARG A 259 15.34 19.46 8.25
N SER A 260 16.54 19.88 7.85
CA SER A 260 17.06 21.22 8.13
C SER A 260 16.52 22.32 7.21
N GLY A 261 15.49 22.04 6.39
CA GLY A 261 14.76 23.03 5.60
C GLY A 261 15.07 23.06 4.10
N ASN A 262 16.01 22.24 3.59
CA ASN A 262 16.30 22.20 2.16
C ASN A 262 15.29 21.31 1.40
N LEU A 263 14.04 21.78 1.33
CA LEU A 263 12.91 21.09 0.68
C LEU A 263 13.10 20.89 -0.81
N SER A 264 14.04 21.61 -1.39
CA SER A 264 14.39 21.51 -2.78
C SER A 264 14.80 20.05 -3.11
N LEU A 265 15.47 19.35 -2.20
CA LEU A 265 15.98 17.98 -2.41
C LEU A 265 14.89 16.90 -2.40
N ILE A 266 13.65 17.22 -2.04
CA ILE A 266 12.50 16.33 -2.17
C ILE A 266 11.96 16.45 -3.61
N PRO A 267 11.59 15.32 -4.27
CA PRO A 267 10.86 15.37 -5.54
C PRO A 267 9.64 16.28 -5.47
N GLU A 268 9.41 17.05 -6.53
CA GLU A 268 8.40 18.10 -6.54
C GLU A 268 7.00 17.62 -6.11
N ALA A 269 6.58 16.46 -6.60
CA ALA A 269 5.31 15.82 -6.26
C ALA A 269 5.10 15.62 -4.74
N ALA A 270 6.17 15.34 -3.98
CA ALA A 270 6.08 15.08 -2.54
C ALA A 270 6.25 16.34 -1.66
N ARG A 271 6.66 17.49 -2.22
CA ARG A 271 6.99 18.69 -1.42
C ARG A 271 5.80 19.24 -0.66
N ALA A 272 4.63 19.31 -1.29
CA ALA A 272 3.43 19.86 -0.67
C ALA A 272 2.99 19.01 0.54
N ARG A 273 2.96 17.69 0.37
CA ARG A 273 2.64 16.74 1.45
C ARG A 273 3.65 16.81 2.59
N TYR A 274 4.95 16.86 2.28
CA TYR A 274 5.97 16.97 3.31
C TYR A 274 5.82 18.26 4.13
N ARG A 275 5.56 19.40 3.47
CA ARG A 275 5.29 20.66 4.17
C ARG A 275 4.11 20.56 5.13
N ALA A 276 3.00 19.96 4.67
CA ALA A 276 1.81 19.76 5.50
C ALA A 276 2.09 18.88 6.73
N LEU A 277 3.00 17.89 6.61
CA LEU A 277 3.37 17.00 7.72
C LEU A 277 4.28 17.63 8.77
N VAL A 278 5.17 18.54 8.36
CA VAL A 278 6.17 19.15 9.26
C VAL A 278 5.79 20.53 9.78
N GLN A 279 4.77 21.15 9.20
CA GLN A 279 4.21 22.39 9.74
C GLN A 279 3.24 22.05 10.89
N PRO A 280 3.27 22.80 12.00
CA PRO A 280 2.25 22.65 13.03
C PRO A 280 0.88 22.91 12.41
N PRO A 281 -0.17 22.16 12.82
CA PRO A 281 -1.51 22.39 12.31
C PRO A 281 -1.89 23.86 12.52
N SER A 282 -2.46 24.49 11.49
CA SER A 282 -3.18 25.75 11.67
C SER A 282 -4.29 25.51 12.70
N GLN A 283 -4.64 26.56 13.47
CA GLN A 283 -5.65 26.58 14.55
C GLN A 283 -6.51 25.31 14.67
N ALA A 284 -6.49 24.69 15.85
CA ALA A 284 -7.31 23.51 16.13
C ALA A 284 -8.76 23.77 15.70
N PRO A 285 -9.42 22.81 15.03
CA PRO A 285 -10.78 22.99 14.55
C PRO A 285 -11.68 23.35 15.73
N THR A 286 -12.60 24.29 15.50
CA THR A 286 -13.53 24.79 16.53
C THR A 286 -14.52 23.71 16.99
N MET A 287 -14.74 22.68 16.16
CA MET A 287 -15.58 21.53 16.44
C MET A 287 -14.86 20.23 16.06
N THR A 288 -15.17 19.13 16.77
CA THR A 288 -14.72 17.81 16.36
C THR A 288 -15.27 17.45 14.97
N PRO A 289 -14.42 17.03 14.02
CA PRO A 289 -14.85 16.65 12.67
C PRO A 289 -15.90 15.54 12.66
N ALA A 290 -16.76 15.53 11.66
CA ALA A 290 -17.71 14.45 11.41
C ALA A 290 -17.08 13.38 10.50
N TYR A 291 -17.27 12.11 10.84
CA TYR A 291 -16.89 10.97 10.02
C TYR A 291 -18.16 10.25 9.57
N LEU A 292 -18.40 10.18 8.26
CA LEU A 292 -19.69 9.78 7.73
C LEU A 292 -19.66 8.33 7.24
N VAL A 293 -20.67 7.55 7.61
CA VAL A 293 -20.85 6.17 7.12
C VAL A 293 -22.14 6.08 6.34
N ARG A 294 -22.06 5.80 5.03
CA ARG A 294 -23.24 5.54 4.20
C ARG A 294 -23.84 4.19 4.59
N ARG A 295 -25.11 4.22 5.01
CA ARG A 295 -25.88 3.04 5.45
C ARG A 295 -26.50 2.34 4.26
N ASP A 296 -25.69 1.51 3.59
CA ASP A 296 -26.02 0.90 2.32
C ASP A 296 -26.04 -0.64 2.34
N LEU A 297 -26.09 -1.27 3.53
CA LEU A 297 -26.07 -2.74 3.60
C LEU A 297 -27.30 -3.40 2.99
N ALA A 298 -28.45 -2.70 2.93
CA ALA A 298 -29.62 -3.18 2.21
C ALA A 298 -29.35 -3.43 0.71
N HIS A 299 -28.55 -2.57 0.07
CA HIS A 299 -28.10 -2.79 -1.31
C HIS A 299 -27.07 -3.92 -1.36
N ALA A 300 -26.08 -3.86 -0.47
CA ALA A 300 -24.90 -4.70 -0.48
C ALA A 300 -25.19 -6.19 -0.19
N THR A 301 -26.26 -6.48 0.55
CA THR A 301 -26.66 -7.82 0.97
C THR A 301 -27.98 -8.29 0.33
N SER A 302 -28.44 -7.57 -0.71
CA SER A 302 -29.74 -7.81 -1.37
C SER A 302 -29.95 -9.24 -1.89
N ASN A 303 -28.87 -9.98 -2.16
CA ASN A 303 -28.89 -11.37 -2.63
C ASN A 303 -28.60 -12.41 -1.53
N TRP A 304 -28.39 -11.99 -0.28
CA TRP A 304 -27.98 -12.87 0.82
C TRP A 304 -29.13 -13.35 1.71
N GLY A 305 -30.33 -12.80 1.54
CA GLY A 305 -31.49 -13.19 2.33
C GLY A 305 -31.43 -12.77 3.80
N VAL A 306 -30.59 -11.79 4.13
CA VAL A 306 -30.54 -11.15 5.46
C VAL A 306 -31.62 -10.08 5.59
N ASP A 307 -32.18 -9.93 6.79
CA ASP A 307 -33.24 -8.96 7.04
C ASP A 307 -32.71 -7.56 7.43
N ALA A 308 -33.62 -6.59 7.52
CA ALA A 308 -33.28 -5.22 7.83
C ALA A 308 -32.71 -5.03 9.26
N ALA A 309 -33.05 -5.92 10.21
CA ALA A 309 -32.54 -5.85 11.56
C ALA A 309 -31.06 -6.27 11.60
N ALA A 310 -30.72 -7.36 10.91
CA ALA A 310 -29.34 -7.80 10.73
C ALA A 310 -28.49 -6.74 10.00
N GLN A 311 -29.03 -6.12 8.96
CA GLN A 311 -28.36 -5.03 8.24
C GLN A 311 -28.07 -3.84 9.16
N ALA A 312 -29.08 -3.40 9.92
CA ALA A 312 -28.91 -2.31 10.88
C ALA A 312 -27.88 -2.65 11.97
N GLU A 313 -27.90 -3.88 12.49
CA GLU A 313 -26.94 -4.31 13.51
C GLU A 313 -25.48 -4.21 13.02
N PHE A 314 -25.20 -4.63 11.78
CA PHE A 314 -23.86 -4.47 11.22
C PHE A 314 -23.47 -3.00 11.12
N GLU A 315 -24.36 -2.15 10.60
CA GLU A 315 -24.09 -0.71 10.43
C GLU A 315 -23.80 -0.03 11.77
N GLU A 316 -24.59 -0.30 12.82
CA GLU A 316 -24.37 0.26 14.15
C GLU A 316 -23.05 -0.25 14.74
N SER A 317 -22.78 -1.56 14.65
CA SER A 317 -21.54 -2.15 15.16
C SER A 317 -20.30 -1.62 14.43
N LEU A 318 -20.39 -1.42 13.11
CA LEU A 318 -19.33 -0.80 12.31
C LEU A 318 -19.07 0.64 12.77
N MET A 319 -20.13 1.43 12.97
CA MET A 319 -20.00 2.81 13.43
C MET A 319 -19.34 2.88 14.81
N ASP A 320 -19.69 1.98 15.74
CA ASP A 320 -19.07 1.88 17.06
C ASP A 320 -17.57 1.53 16.96
N VAL A 321 -17.23 0.54 16.11
CA VAL A 321 -15.84 0.13 15.86
C VAL A 321 -15.02 1.29 15.28
N LEU A 322 -15.56 2.03 14.30
CA LEU A 322 -14.92 3.21 13.73
C LEU A 322 -14.76 4.33 14.77
N ALA A 323 -15.81 4.62 15.54
CA ALA A 323 -15.79 5.66 16.57
C ALA A 323 -14.72 5.38 17.63
N SER A 324 -14.59 4.11 18.05
CA SER A 324 -13.57 3.69 19.02
C SER A 324 -12.14 3.91 18.52
N SER A 325 -11.93 3.83 17.20
CA SER A 325 -10.62 3.99 16.56
C SER A 325 -10.27 5.44 16.23
N LEU A 326 -11.27 6.28 15.95
CA LEU A 326 -11.09 7.71 15.73
C LEU A 326 -10.88 8.48 17.04
N GLY A 327 -11.55 8.08 18.12
CA GLY A 327 -11.47 8.77 19.41
C GLY A 327 -11.85 10.25 19.29
N ALA A 328 -10.97 11.15 19.74
CA ALA A 328 -11.18 12.59 19.61
C ALA A 328 -10.99 13.15 18.18
N ALA A 329 -10.51 12.33 17.23
CA ALA A 329 -10.24 12.76 15.86
C ALA A 329 -11.53 12.99 15.04
N GLY A 330 -12.64 12.37 15.42
CA GLY A 330 -13.91 12.53 14.71
C GLY A 330 -15.08 11.87 15.43
N VAL A 331 -16.29 12.39 15.17
CA VAL A 331 -17.57 11.78 15.61
C VAL A 331 -18.18 11.05 14.43
N VAL A 332 -18.58 9.79 14.62
CA VAL A 332 -19.16 8.97 13.55
C VAL A 332 -20.66 9.22 13.40
N HIS A 333 -21.12 9.43 12.17
CA HIS A 333 -22.52 9.66 11.84
C HIS A 333 -22.96 8.81 10.64
N GLY A 334 -24.08 8.10 10.79
CA GLY A 334 -24.70 7.35 9.72
C GLY A 334 -25.51 8.24 8.77
N ILE A 335 -25.33 8.05 7.46
CA ILE A 335 -26.15 8.67 6.41
C ILE A 335 -27.12 7.61 5.87
N PRO A 336 -28.45 7.77 6.04
CA PRO A 336 -29.42 6.87 5.44
C PRO A 336 -29.36 6.93 3.91
N LEU A 337 -29.20 5.77 3.26
CA LEU A 337 -29.21 5.70 1.79
C LEU A 337 -30.53 6.25 1.19
N ALA A 338 -31.66 6.03 1.87
CA ALA A 338 -32.96 6.56 1.44
C ALA A 338 -32.95 8.10 1.31
N ALA A 339 -32.32 8.82 2.25
CA ALA A 339 -32.20 10.27 2.17
C ALA A 339 -31.34 10.71 0.97
N GLN A 340 -30.29 9.96 0.64
CA GLN A 340 -29.48 10.23 -0.56
C GLN A 340 -30.26 9.99 -1.87
N ILE A 341 -31.13 8.97 -1.91
CA ILE A 341 -32.00 8.70 -3.06
C ILE A 341 -33.03 9.84 -3.25
N GLU A 342 -33.60 10.35 -2.15
CA GLU A 342 -34.51 11.50 -2.18
C GLU A 342 -33.80 12.76 -2.69
N LEU A 343 -32.59 13.03 -2.20
CA LEU A 343 -31.77 14.15 -2.66
C LEU A 343 -31.42 14.04 -4.15
N ALA A 344 -31.06 12.85 -4.62
CA ALA A 344 -30.80 12.61 -6.04
C ALA A 344 -32.04 12.86 -6.91
N THR A 345 -33.21 12.48 -6.41
CA THR A 345 -34.50 12.72 -7.07
C THR A 345 -34.82 14.21 -7.13
N ALA A 346 -34.60 14.92 -6.03
CA ALA A 346 -34.81 16.37 -5.94
C ALA A 346 -33.81 17.18 -6.79
N ALA A 347 -32.60 16.65 -7.04
CA ALA A 347 -31.58 17.29 -7.86
C ALA A 347 -31.83 17.21 -9.37
N ARG A 348 -32.90 16.52 -9.80
CA ARG A 348 -33.26 16.40 -11.23
C ARG A 348 -33.77 17.74 -11.76
N GLU A 349 -33.23 18.17 -12.90
CA GLU A 349 -33.65 19.39 -13.59
C GLU A 349 -34.32 19.06 -14.93
N PRO A 350 -35.34 19.82 -15.37
CA PRO A 350 -36.03 19.57 -16.64
C PRO A 350 -35.12 19.61 -17.88
N GLU A 351 -34.05 20.41 -17.84
CA GLU A 351 -33.16 20.65 -18.98
C GLU A 351 -31.94 19.71 -19.05
N THR A 352 -31.75 18.84 -18.03
CA THR A 352 -30.61 17.93 -17.98
C THR A 352 -31.04 16.50 -17.67
N SER A 353 -30.29 15.52 -18.19
CA SER A 353 -30.39 14.12 -17.76
C SER A 353 -29.32 13.81 -16.71
N MET A 354 -29.65 12.91 -15.80
CA MET A 354 -28.78 12.51 -14.71
C MET A 354 -27.92 11.32 -15.12
N LEU A 355 -26.60 11.47 -15.11
CA LEU A 355 -25.63 10.38 -15.27
C LEU A 355 -25.04 10.05 -13.90
N SER A 356 -25.43 8.94 -13.29
CA SER A 356 -24.90 8.57 -11.97
C SER A 356 -23.65 7.71 -12.05
N LEU A 357 -22.68 8.02 -11.19
CA LEU A 357 -21.48 7.24 -10.94
C LEU A 357 -21.66 6.26 -9.78
N ASP A 358 -22.62 6.50 -8.89
CA ASP A 358 -22.81 5.75 -7.65
C ASP A 358 -23.27 4.29 -7.90
N ALA A 359 -23.06 3.42 -6.92
CA ALA A 359 -23.53 2.04 -6.99
C ALA A 359 -24.99 1.87 -6.58
N CYS A 360 -25.47 2.70 -5.66
CA CYS A 360 -26.79 2.57 -5.04
C CYS A 360 -27.82 3.52 -5.63
N VAL A 361 -27.39 4.72 -6.05
CA VAL A 361 -28.28 5.79 -6.50
C VAL A 361 -28.35 5.82 -8.03
N LEU A 362 -29.55 5.63 -8.58
CA LEU A 362 -29.77 5.51 -10.02
C LEU A 362 -30.04 6.86 -10.71
N GLY A 363 -29.35 7.10 -11.82
CA GLY A 363 -29.62 8.18 -12.76
C GLY A 363 -30.55 7.77 -13.90
N ASP A 364 -30.68 8.63 -14.92
CA ASP A 364 -31.27 8.27 -16.22
C ASP A 364 -30.36 7.32 -17.00
N ALA A 365 -29.05 7.41 -16.74
CA ALA A 365 -28.03 6.45 -17.15
C ALA A 365 -27.01 6.26 -16.02
N GLN A 366 -26.26 5.15 -16.08
CA GLN A 366 -25.13 4.89 -15.18
C GLN A 366 -23.82 4.89 -15.96
N LEU A 367 -22.81 5.58 -15.43
CA LEU A 367 -21.41 5.35 -15.81
C LEU A 367 -20.75 4.55 -14.71
N ARG A 368 -20.68 3.23 -14.91
CA ARG A 368 -20.08 2.26 -13.97
C ARG A 368 -18.57 2.27 -14.13
N VAL A 369 -17.94 3.28 -13.53
CA VAL A 369 -16.49 3.49 -13.50
C VAL A 369 -15.94 3.23 -12.10
N SER A 370 -14.67 2.83 -12.01
CA SER A 370 -13.97 2.64 -10.75
C SER A 370 -12.51 3.07 -10.85
N ARG A 371 -11.94 3.43 -9.70
CA ARG A 371 -10.52 3.73 -9.54
C ARG A 371 -9.79 2.41 -9.30
N LEU A 372 -8.81 2.06 -10.14
CA LEU A 372 -8.01 0.85 -9.97
C LEU A 372 -6.76 1.15 -9.13
N PHE A 373 -6.52 0.34 -8.09
CA PHE A 373 -5.34 0.45 -7.22
C PHE A 373 -4.48 -0.81 -7.28
N ASP A 374 -3.19 -0.67 -7.01
CA ASP A 374 -2.32 -1.82 -6.78
C ASP A 374 -2.62 -2.43 -5.40
N VAL A 375 -2.62 -3.76 -5.32
CA VAL A 375 -2.83 -4.46 -4.06
C VAL A 375 -1.54 -4.40 -3.23
N GLY A 376 -1.67 -4.12 -1.93
CA GLY A 376 -0.51 -4.05 -1.04
C GLY A 376 0.41 -2.84 -1.27
N GLY A 377 -0.01 -1.83 -2.04
CA GLY A 377 0.63 -0.52 -2.09
C GLY A 377 0.26 0.37 -0.88
N GLY A 378 0.73 1.61 -0.90
CA GLY A 378 0.24 2.67 -0.01
C GLY A 378 -1.14 3.20 -0.43
N GLN A 379 -1.56 2.96 -1.68
CA GLN A 379 -2.88 3.26 -2.23
C GLN A 379 -3.23 4.76 -2.18
N VAL A 380 -2.22 5.63 -2.21
CA VAL A 380 -2.42 7.08 -2.28
C VAL A 380 -3.05 7.46 -3.63
N PHE A 381 -2.61 6.81 -4.72
CA PHE A 381 -3.03 7.09 -6.09
C PHE A 381 -3.65 5.89 -6.78
N SER A 382 -4.69 6.14 -7.57
CA SER A 382 -5.21 5.14 -8.52
C SER A 382 -4.32 5.10 -9.75
N SER A 383 -4.09 3.92 -10.29
CA SER A 383 -3.30 3.72 -11.51
C SER A 383 -4.04 4.17 -12.76
N GLN A 384 -5.37 3.96 -12.82
CA GLN A 384 -6.22 4.35 -13.94
C GLN A 384 -7.71 4.28 -13.55
N ARG A 385 -8.57 4.71 -14.48
CA ARG A 385 -10.01 4.43 -14.45
C ARG A 385 -10.29 3.14 -15.22
N VAL A 386 -11.11 2.28 -14.62
CA VAL A 386 -11.55 1.02 -15.23
C VAL A 386 -13.07 0.91 -15.17
N PRO A 387 -13.69 0.05 -15.99
CA PRO A 387 -15.05 -0.37 -15.72
C PRO A 387 -15.15 -0.88 -14.29
N ARG A 388 -16.26 -0.58 -13.60
CA ARG A 388 -16.59 -1.27 -12.36
C ARG A 388 -16.56 -2.78 -12.62
N PRO A 389 -16.01 -3.62 -11.74
CA PRO A 389 -16.03 -5.07 -11.93
C PRO A 389 -17.43 -5.57 -12.28
N GLY A 390 -17.53 -6.41 -13.32
CA GLY A 390 -18.80 -6.90 -13.88
C GLY A 390 -19.52 -5.95 -14.86
N ALA A 391 -19.07 -4.71 -15.04
CA ALA A 391 -19.64 -3.78 -16.02
C ALA A 391 -19.00 -3.93 -17.42
N ALA A 392 -19.72 -3.46 -18.44
CA ALA A 392 -19.20 -3.37 -19.81
C ALA A 392 -17.99 -2.43 -19.90
N ALA A 393 -17.16 -2.58 -20.95
CA ALA A 393 -16.04 -1.68 -21.21
C ALA A 393 -16.49 -0.21 -21.23
N LEU A 394 -15.69 0.71 -20.69
CA LEU A 394 -16.04 2.14 -20.58
C LEU A 394 -16.42 2.74 -21.93
N ALA A 395 -15.71 2.36 -23.00
CA ALA A 395 -16.03 2.80 -24.36
C ALA A 395 -17.47 2.42 -24.78
N LEU A 396 -17.96 1.22 -24.42
CA LEU A 396 -19.33 0.81 -24.70
C LEU A 396 -20.35 1.58 -23.85
N GLN A 397 -20.03 1.81 -22.57
CA GLN A 397 -20.87 2.61 -21.68
C GLN A 397 -21.02 4.05 -22.22
N LEU A 398 -19.90 4.68 -22.59
CA LEU A 398 -19.88 6.04 -23.15
C LEU A 398 -20.58 6.09 -24.52
N ALA A 399 -20.38 5.08 -25.37
CA ALA A 399 -21.04 5.00 -26.66
C ALA A 399 -22.58 4.98 -26.54
N SER A 400 -23.11 4.40 -25.46
CA SER A 400 -24.55 4.30 -25.20
C SER A 400 -25.21 5.63 -24.77
N LEU A 401 -24.43 6.66 -24.45
CA LEU A 401 -24.97 7.95 -24.02
C LEU A 401 -25.53 8.76 -25.20
N ASP A 402 -26.72 9.34 -24.98
CA ASP A 402 -27.37 10.24 -25.92
C ASP A 402 -26.63 11.60 -25.95
N ARG A 403 -25.99 11.89 -27.08
CA ARG A 403 -25.16 13.09 -27.29
C ARG A 403 -25.99 14.35 -27.55
N SER A 404 -27.29 14.21 -27.81
CA SER A 404 -28.20 15.35 -27.93
C SER A 404 -28.56 15.95 -26.56
N ARG A 405 -28.34 15.20 -25.48
CA ARG A 405 -28.69 15.60 -24.11
C ARG A 405 -27.51 16.28 -23.41
N LYS A 406 -27.86 17.17 -22.48
CA LYS A 406 -26.94 17.69 -21.47
C LYS A 406 -27.00 16.81 -20.23
N TRP A 407 -25.84 16.37 -19.77
CA TRP A 407 -25.72 15.44 -18.65
C TRP A 407 -25.20 16.15 -17.41
N ARG A 408 -25.94 16.01 -16.31
CA ARG A 408 -25.44 16.31 -14.98
C ARG A 408 -24.93 15.03 -14.35
N VAL A 409 -23.69 15.05 -13.90
CA VAL A 409 -23.04 13.89 -13.32
C VAL A 409 -23.31 13.87 -11.81
N LEU A 410 -23.83 12.75 -11.32
CA LEU A 410 -24.08 12.53 -9.90
C LEU A 410 -22.99 11.63 -9.32
N ASP A 411 -22.39 12.06 -8.22
CA ASP A 411 -21.50 11.25 -7.39
C ASP A 411 -21.99 11.30 -5.93
N ASP A 412 -21.64 10.31 -5.13
CA ASP A 412 -22.01 10.29 -3.72
C ASP A 412 -21.19 11.28 -2.90
N ASP A 413 -19.91 11.44 -3.24
CA ASP A 413 -18.99 12.35 -2.57
C ASP A 413 -18.01 13.09 -3.49
N LYS A 414 -17.34 14.11 -2.90
CA LYS A 414 -16.18 14.76 -3.50
C LYS A 414 -15.02 14.71 -2.52
N ALA A 415 -14.13 13.73 -2.69
CA ALA A 415 -12.90 13.63 -1.90
C ALA A 415 -11.81 14.64 -2.33
N THR A 416 -11.25 14.50 -3.54
CA THR A 416 -10.11 15.32 -4.03
C THR A 416 -10.37 15.98 -5.39
N GLY A 417 -11.52 15.71 -6.01
CA GLY A 417 -11.85 16.13 -7.38
C GLY A 417 -11.20 15.28 -8.49
N ASP A 418 -10.40 14.27 -8.16
CA ASP A 418 -9.74 13.40 -9.15
C ASP A 418 -10.76 12.58 -9.98
N THR A 419 -11.85 12.11 -9.35
CA THR A 419 -12.96 11.45 -10.05
C THR A 419 -13.66 12.43 -11.01
N GLU A 420 -14.05 13.61 -10.51
CA GLU A 420 -14.66 14.68 -11.31
C GLU A 420 -13.83 15.00 -12.56
N HIS A 421 -12.54 15.31 -12.37
CA HIS A 421 -11.64 15.67 -13.46
C HIS A 421 -11.51 14.55 -14.50
N SER A 422 -11.30 13.31 -14.04
CA SER A 422 -11.11 12.16 -14.93
C SER A 422 -12.38 11.80 -15.69
N VAL A 423 -13.54 11.82 -15.02
CA VAL A 423 -14.84 11.52 -15.65
C VAL A 423 -15.24 12.61 -16.63
N HIS A 424 -15.05 13.89 -16.26
CA HIS A 424 -15.28 15.00 -17.17
C HIS A 424 -14.43 14.86 -18.45
N ALA A 425 -13.15 14.49 -18.32
CA ALA A 425 -12.27 14.26 -19.46
C ALA A 425 -12.76 13.09 -20.35
N LEU A 426 -13.17 11.97 -19.75
CA LEU A 426 -13.74 10.81 -20.48
C LEU A 426 -15.00 11.18 -21.27
N LEU A 427 -15.93 11.91 -20.63
CA LEU A 427 -17.19 12.32 -21.26
C LEU A 427 -16.94 13.32 -22.40
N THR A 428 -16.10 14.33 -22.17
CA THR A 428 -15.81 15.37 -23.17
C THR A 428 -15.07 14.81 -24.38
N ALA A 429 -14.16 13.85 -24.18
CA ALA A 429 -13.45 13.18 -25.28
C ALA A 429 -14.40 12.44 -26.24
N GLU A 430 -15.54 11.95 -25.73
CA GLU A 430 -16.58 11.26 -26.51
C GLU A 430 -17.69 12.20 -27.03
N GLY A 431 -17.51 13.52 -26.86
CA GLY A 431 -18.46 14.54 -27.31
C GLY A 431 -19.73 14.63 -26.45
N VAL A 432 -19.71 14.12 -25.22
CA VAL A 432 -20.84 14.21 -24.29
C VAL A 432 -20.88 15.59 -23.64
N GLN A 433 -22.03 16.26 -23.65
CA GLN A 433 -22.21 17.58 -23.05
C GLN A 433 -22.39 17.44 -21.52
N VAL A 434 -21.45 17.97 -20.74
CA VAL A 434 -21.52 17.96 -19.27
C VAL A 434 -22.03 19.30 -18.76
N ALA A 435 -23.17 19.29 -18.08
CA ALA A 435 -23.80 20.47 -17.48
C ALA A 435 -23.23 20.83 -16.09
N GLY A 436 -22.66 19.85 -15.39
CA GLY A 436 -22.08 20.03 -14.06
C GLY A 436 -22.07 18.73 -13.26
N PHE A 437 -21.59 18.82 -12.02
CA PHE A 437 -21.53 17.72 -11.06
C PHE A 437 -22.43 18.00 -9.85
N THR A 438 -22.96 16.94 -9.24
CA THR A 438 -23.75 17.00 -8.00
C THR A 438 -23.25 15.94 -7.04
N TYR A 439 -23.03 16.35 -5.79
CA TYR A 439 -22.49 15.52 -4.72
C TYR A 439 -23.54 15.33 -3.63
N LEU A 440 -23.93 14.08 -3.38
CA LEU A 440 -25.03 13.76 -2.46
C LEU A 440 -24.67 14.06 -1.01
N ASN A 441 -23.43 13.83 -0.60
CA ASN A 441 -22.95 14.15 0.74
C ASN A 441 -23.06 15.66 1.05
N GLU A 442 -22.64 16.53 0.13
CA GLU A 442 -22.74 17.99 0.32
C GLU A 442 -24.20 18.44 0.42
N ALA A 443 -25.08 17.85 -0.40
CA ALA A 443 -26.52 18.13 -0.35
C ALA A 443 -27.14 17.68 0.98
N TYR A 444 -26.76 16.49 1.47
CA TYR A 444 -27.21 15.96 2.75
C TYR A 444 -26.75 16.83 3.92
N LEU A 445 -25.46 17.17 3.96
CA LEU A 445 -24.87 17.94 5.06
C LEU A 445 -25.54 19.31 5.24
N ARG A 446 -25.83 20.01 4.14
CA ARG A 446 -26.55 21.31 4.17
C ARG A 446 -27.92 21.25 4.85
N GLY A 447 -28.56 20.09 4.88
CA GLY A 447 -29.87 19.88 5.51
C GLY A 447 -29.79 19.41 6.97
N THR A 448 -28.61 19.32 7.57
CA THR A 448 -28.40 18.72 8.90
C THR A 448 -27.59 19.64 9.82
N GLU A 449 -27.56 19.31 11.10
CA GLU A 449 -26.67 19.93 12.11
C GLU A 449 -25.17 19.75 11.83
N LEU A 450 -24.82 18.94 10.82
CA LEU A 450 -23.44 18.71 10.38
C LEU A 450 -22.97 19.76 9.36
N ALA A 451 -23.84 20.67 8.89
CA ALA A 451 -23.53 21.65 7.84
C ALA A 451 -22.29 22.53 8.15
N GLU A 452 -22.06 22.81 9.43
CA GLU A 452 -20.93 23.66 9.90
C GLU A 452 -19.70 22.85 10.34
N ARG A 453 -19.78 21.51 10.35
CA ARG A 453 -18.67 20.65 10.76
C ARG A 453 -17.73 20.36 9.59
N GLU A 454 -16.44 20.28 9.88
CA GLU A 454 -15.48 19.67 8.97
C GLU A 454 -15.82 18.19 8.80
N VAL A 455 -15.84 17.70 7.56
CA VAL A 455 -16.00 16.28 7.27
C VAL A 455 -14.63 15.65 7.15
N LEU A 456 -14.31 14.77 8.10
CA LEU A 456 -13.06 14.01 8.07
C LEU A 456 -13.07 13.09 6.85
N ASP A 457 -14.01 12.17 6.75
CA ASP A 457 -14.18 11.28 5.60
C ASP A 457 -15.64 10.85 5.43
N ILE A 458 -15.95 10.26 4.28
CA ILE A 458 -17.17 9.51 4.03
C ILE A 458 -16.81 8.14 3.47
N VAL A 459 -17.37 7.09 4.06
CA VAL A 459 -17.14 5.70 3.67
C VAL A 459 -18.44 4.96 3.49
N ASP A 460 -18.44 3.93 2.65
CA ASP A 460 -19.59 3.04 2.50
C ASP A 460 -19.51 1.88 3.49
N ALA A 461 -20.62 1.55 4.16
CA ALA A 461 -20.64 0.45 5.12
C ALA A 461 -20.35 -0.91 4.43
N ARG A 462 -20.80 -1.09 3.18
CA ARG A 462 -20.48 -2.27 2.35
C ARG A 462 -18.97 -2.50 2.16
N ASP A 463 -18.14 -1.46 2.22
CA ASP A 463 -16.70 -1.61 1.99
C ASP A 463 -16.02 -2.40 3.10
N PHE A 464 -16.65 -2.49 4.28
CA PHE A 464 -16.14 -3.18 5.45
C PHE A 464 -16.70 -4.60 5.63
N LEU A 465 -17.57 -5.07 4.74
CA LEU A 465 -18.17 -6.41 4.79
C LEU A 465 -17.59 -7.30 3.68
N LEU A 466 -16.89 -8.37 4.06
CA LEU A 466 -16.26 -9.29 3.10
C LEU A 466 -17.32 -9.93 2.20
N GLY A 467 -17.13 -9.82 0.88
CA GLY A 467 -17.99 -10.44 -0.11
C GLY A 467 -19.22 -9.62 -0.49
N ALA A 468 -19.46 -8.49 0.18
CA ALA A 468 -20.61 -7.64 -0.08
C ALA A 468 -20.64 -7.13 -1.52
N ARG A 469 -21.85 -7.02 -2.09
CA ARG A 469 -22.07 -6.53 -3.46
C ARG A 469 -21.54 -5.11 -3.60
N ASP A 470 -20.76 -4.88 -4.67
CA ASP A 470 -20.12 -3.59 -4.96
C ASP A 470 -19.22 -3.03 -3.84
N GLY A 471 -18.92 -3.82 -2.81
CA GLY A 471 -18.14 -3.40 -1.64
C GLY A 471 -16.63 -3.57 -1.82
N GLY A 472 -15.88 -2.66 -1.25
CA GLY A 472 -14.43 -2.71 -1.17
C GLY A 472 -13.71 -2.02 -2.33
N LEU A 473 -12.41 -1.84 -2.15
CA LEU A 473 -11.53 -1.16 -3.09
C LEU A 473 -11.32 -2.01 -4.34
N VAL A 474 -11.48 -1.40 -5.52
CA VAL A 474 -11.13 -2.06 -6.78
C VAL A 474 -9.60 -2.12 -6.93
N ILE A 475 -9.08 -3.34 -6.94
CA ILE A 475 -7.64 -3.63 -6.99
C ILE A 475 -7.31 -4.48 -8.22
N GLU A 476 -6.05 -4.46 -8.66
CA GLU A 476 -5.52 -5.43 -9.62
C GLU A 476 -4.89 -6.60 -8.85
N LEU A 477 -5.34 -7.81 -9.13
CA LEU A 477 -4.71 -9.02 -8.63
C LEU A 477 -3.40 -9.28 -9.36
N PRO A 478 -2.51 -10.11 -8.79
CA PRO A 478 -1.31 -10.54 -9.51
C PRO A 478 -1.59 -11.34 -10.79
N THR A 479 -2.84 -11.75 -11.06
CA THR A 479 -3.27 -12.32 -12.35
C THR A 479 -3.60 -11.25 -13.40
N GLY A 480 -3.82 -10.00 -13.00
CA GLY A 480 -4.14 -8.85 -13.89
C GLY A 480 -5.62 -8.59 -14.00
N GLU A 481 -6.39 -9.49 -13.42
CA GLU A 481 -7.81 -9.34 -13.25
C GLU A 481 -8.10 -8.31 -12.17
N THR A 482 -9.19 -7.58 -12.36
CA THR A 482 -9.71 -6.66 -11.34
C THR A 482 -10.49 -7.45 -10.30
N ALA A 483 -10.26 -7.15 -9.03
CA ALA A 483 -10.99 -7.72 -7.90
C ALA A 483 -11.42 -6.60 -6.93
N ARG A 484 -12.18 -6.97 -5.89
CA ARG A 484 -12.56 -6.07 -4.81
C ARG A 484 -12.01 -6.57 -3.48
N ALA A 485 -11.25 -5.70 -2.80
CA ALA A 485 -10.69 -5.96 -1.48
C ALA A 485 -11.44 -5.17 -0.41
N PRO A 486 -11.83 -5.80 0.71
CA PRO A 486 -12.56 -5.11 1.75
C PRO A 486 -11.63 -4.15 2.50
N TYR A 487 -12.19 -3.12 3.13
CA TYR A 487 -11.47 -2.06 3.86
C TYR A 487 -10.92 -2.59 5.19
N MET A 488 -9.90 -3.43 5.09
CA MET A 488 -9.15 -4.04 6.18
C MET A 488 -7.71 -4.29 5.73
N LEU A 489 -6.76 -4.25 6.67
CA LEU A 489 -5.43 -4.79 6.45
C LEU A 489 -5.48 -6.32 6.27
N PRO A 490 -4.59 -6.91 5.44
CA PRO A 490 -3.47 -6.25 4.75
C PRO A 490 -3.83 -5.59 3.40
N PHE A 491 -5.07 -5.73 2.92
CA PHE A 491 -5.40 -5.42 1.53
C PHE A 491 -5.57 -3.92 1.24
N VAL A 492 -6.19 -3.20 2.18
CA VAL A 492 -6.56 -1.80 2.01
C VAL A 492 -5.89 -0.94 3.07
N ASN A 493 -5.22 0.13 2.63
CA ASN A 493 -4.62 1.12 3.50
C ASN A 493 -5.69 2.07 4.06
N LEU A 494 -6.10 1.82 5.30
CA LEU A 494 -7.14 2.58 5.98
C LEU A 494 -6.78 4.04 6.23
N VAL A 495 -5.50 4.40 6.30
CA VAL A 495 -5.08 5.81 6.43
C VAL A 495 -5.49 6.61 5.20
N PHE A 496 -5.42 6.03 4.01
CA PHE A 496 -5.72 6.74 2.77
C PHE A 496 -7.10 6.49 2.22
N ARG A 497 -7.69 5.32 2.50
CA ARG A 497 -9.00 4.93 1.97
C ARG A 497 -10.15 5.19 2.93
N ALA A 498 -9.85 5.35 4.21
CA ALA A 498 -10.84 5.60 5.26
C ALA A 498 -10.38 6.66 6.28
N LYS A 499 -9.29 7.41 6.01
CA LYS A 499 -8.68 8.43 6.90
C LYS A 499 -8.57 8.04 8.37
N ILE A 500 -8.30 6.76 8.62
CA ILE A 500 -8.10 6.25 9.97
C ILE A 500 -6.71 6.68 10.47
N PRO A 501 -6.57 7.11 11.75
CA PRO A 501 -5.26 7.35 12.34
C PRO A 501 -4.33 6.13 12.19
N ALA A 502 -3.07 6.35 11.84
CA ALA A 502 -2.17 5.28 11.46
C ALA A 502 -1.94 4.28 12.60
N GLU A 503 -1.84 4.78 13.82
CA GLU A 503 -1.72 4.03 15.07
C GLU A 503 -2.97 3.18 15.41
N ALA A 504 -4.12 3.48 14.80
CA ALA A 504 -5.37 2.74 15.01
C ALA A 504 -5.61 1.64 13.97
N CYS A 505 -4.93 1.67 12.82
CA CYS A 505 -5.25 0.83 11.66
C CYS A 505 -5.18 -0.68 11.93
N ASN A 506 -4.16 -1.16 12.66
CA ASN A 506 -4.02 -2.58 13.00
C ASN A 506 -5.15 -3.05 13.93
N ARG A 507 -5.38 -2.31 15.03
CA ARG A 507 -6.46 -2.61 15.99
C ARG A 507 -7.83 -2.57 15.30
N LEU A 508 -8.09 -1.54 14.49
CA LEU A 508 -9.34 -1.41 13.75
C LEU A 508 -9.54 -2.59 12.79
N SER A 509 -8.53 -2.94 11.99
CA SER A 509 -8.63 -4.07 11.06
C SER A 509 -8.99 -5.37 11.77
N ARG A 510 -8.39 -5.62 12.94
CA ARG A 510 -8.75 -6.77 13.77
C ARG A 510 -10.21 -6.74 14.21
N GLN A 511 -10.67 -5.62 14.75
CA GLN A 511 -12.07 -5.46 15.18
C GLN A 511 -13.04 -5.62 14.01
N LEU A 512 -12.67 -5.18 12.82
CA LEU A 512 -13.47 -5.35 11.60
C LEU A 512 -13.55 -6.83 11.17
N TRP A 513 -12.45 -7.59 11.24
CA TRP A 513 -12.49 -9.03 11.00
C TRP A 513 -13.35 -9.76 12.03
N GLU A 514 -13.22 -9.43 13.32
CA GLU A 514 -14.03 -9.99 14.41
C GLU A 514 -15.53 -9.66 14.20
N LEU A 515 -15.85 -8.43 13.79
CA LEU A 515 -17.21 -8.01 13.42
C LEU A 515 -17.76 -8.83 12.24
N ASN A 516 -16.96 -9.00 11.18
CA ASN A 516 -17.37 -9.81 10.02
C ASN A 516 -17.67 -11.26 10.42
N VAL A 517 -16.80 -11.89 11.24
CA VAL A 517 -17.02 -13.26 11.73
C VAL A 517 -18.32 -13.34 12.52
N ALA A 518 -18.47 -12.50 13.56
CA ALA A 518 -19.62 -12.54 14.44
C ALA A 518 -20.95 -12.33 13.69
N TRP A 519 -20.98 -11.35 12.78
CA TRP A 519 -22.18 -11.03 12.01
C TRP A 519 -22.53 -12.13 11.00
N LEU A 520 -21.55 -12.64 10.26
CA LEU A 520 -21.78 -13.72 9.29
C LEU A 520 -22.23 -15.00 10.00
N GLU A 521 -21.65 -15.36 11.16
CA GLU A 521 -22.07 -16.53 11.94
C GLU A 521 -23.52 -16.42 12.41
N ALA A 522 -23.93 -15.23 12.87
CA ALA A 522 -25.28 -14.98 13.38
C ALA A 522 -26.34 -14.99 12.26
N TYR A 523 -26.05 -14.34 11.14
CA TYR A 523 -27.07 -13.99 10.14
C TYR A 523 -26.93 -14.68 8.79
N ALA A 524 -25.72 -15.12 8.43
CA ALA A 524 -25.45 -15.69 7.12
C ALA A 524 -24.39 -16.80 7.10
N PRO A 525 -24.43 -17.80 8.01
CA PRO A 525 -23.32 -18.72 8.26
C PRO A 525 -23.02 -19.68 7.10
N ARG A 526 -23.94 -19.78 6.13
CA ARG A 526 -23.83 -20.68 4.98
C ARG A 526 -23.34 -19.99 3.71
N LEU A 527 -23.15 -18.67 3.73
CA LEU A 527 -22.60 -17.98 2.56
C LEU A 527 -21.19 -18.48 2.30
N THR A 528 -20.91 -18.75 1.03
CA THR A 528 -19.63 -19.24 0.55
C THR A 528 -18.96 -18.22 -0.36
N VAL A 529 -17.72 -18.49 -0.76
CA VAL A 529 -17.00 -17.72 -1.79
C VAL A 529 -17.84 -17.56 -3.07
N SER A 530 -18.65 -18.57 -3.43
CA SER A 530 -19.53 -18.49 -4.62
C SER A 530 -20.74 -17.58 -4.46
N ASP A 531 -21.13 -17.24 -3.23
CA ASP A 531 -22.24 -16.33 -2.93
C ASP A 531 -21.79 -14.86 -2.77
N ALA A 532 -20.47 -14.63 -2.70
CA ALA A 532 -19.88 -13.30 -2.67
C ALA A 532 -20.04 -12.57 -4.01
N ASP A 533 -19.90 -11.24 -3.99
CA ASP A 533 -19.67 -10.45 -5.19
C ASP A 533 -18.56 -11.10 -6.03
N PRO A 534 -18.75 -11.31 -7.35
CA PRO A 534 -17.76 -12.00 -8.17
C PRO A 534 -16.35 -11.42 -8.09
N ALA A 535 -16.22 -10.10 -7.90
CA ALA A 535 -14.91 -9.45 -7.77
C ALA A 535 -14.27 -9.70 -6.40
N SER A 536 -15.05 -9.81 -5.33
CA SER A 536 -14.56 -10.27 -4.02
C SER A 536 -14.25 -11.78 -4.04
N GLY A 537 -15.08 -12.58 -4.72
CA GLY A 537 -14.83 -14.00 -4.95
C GLY A 537 -13.54 -14.26 -5.73
N ALA A 538 -13.20 -13.41 -6.70
CA ALA A 538 -11.92 -13.47 -7.42
C ALA A 538 -10.72 -13.26 -6.49
N LEU A 539 -10.79 -12.30 -5.56
CA LEU A 539 -9.76 -12.12 -4.53
C LEU A 539 -9.64 -13.38 -3.66
N LEU A 540 -10.74 -13.91 -3.13
CA LEU A 540 -10.71 -15.10 -2.26
C LEU A 540 -10.17 -16.34 -2.99
N THR A 541 -10.60 -16.54 -4.24
CA THR A 541 -10.11 -17.63 -5.09
C THR A 541 -8.60 -17.50 -5.32
N TYR A 542 -8.11 -16.29 -5.59
CA TYR A 542 -6.68 -16.02 -5.75
C TYR A 542 -5.87 -16.34 -4.49
N LEU A 543 -6.43 -16.07 -3.31
CA LEU A 543 -5.82 -16.40 -2.02
C LEU A 543 -5.85 -17.91 -1.72
N GLY A 544 -6.54 -18.71 -2.54
CA GLY A 544 -6.58 -20.17 -2.46
C GLY A 544 -7.82 -20.73 -1.77
N PHE A 545 -8.85 -19.92 -1.50
CA PHE A 545 -10.11 -20.41 -0.96
C PHE A 545 -10.94 -21.08 -2.06
N ALA A 546 -11.55 -22.22 -1.73
CA ALA A 546 -12.43 -22.92 -2.66
C ALA A 546 -13.77 -22.18 -2.77
N SER A 547 -14.48 -22.35 -3.89
CA SER A 547 -15.81 -21.77 -4.10
C SER A 547 -16.83 -22.16 -3.02
N THR A 548 -16.63 -23.32 -2.38
CA THR A 548 -17.46 -23.86 -1.31
C THR A 548 -17.01 -23.45 0.10
N THR A 549 -15.86 -22.78 0.26
CA THR A 549 -15.41 -22.31 1.57
C THR A 549 -16.36 -21.23 2.07
N THR A 550 -16.76 -21.29 3.35
CA THR A 550 -17.68 -20.29 3.92
C THR A 550 -16.98 -18.94 4.06
N LEU A 551 -17.75 -17.84 3.98
CA LEU A 551 -17.19 -16.50 4.22
C LEU A 551 -16.72 -16.34 5.68
N VAL A 552 -17.33 -17.04 6.63
CA VAL A 552 -16.87 -17.13 8.03
C VAL A 552 -15.47 -17.72 8.11
N ASP A 553 -15.23 -18.87 7.46
CA ASP A 553 -13.91 -19.52 7.43
C ASP A 553 -12.86 -18.65 6.74
N CYS A 554 -13.26 -17.93 5.67
CA CYS A 554 -12.40 -16.95 5.00
C CYS A 554 -12.00 -15.84 5.98
N CYS A 555 -12.95 -15.21 6.67
CA CYS A 555 -12.69 -14.16 7.65
C CYS A 555 -11.78 -14.66 8.79
N ASN A 556 -12.05 -15.85 9.33
CA ASN A 556 -11.21 -16.45 10.37
C ASN A 556 -9.76 -16.64 9.91
N ALA A 557 -9.55 -17.18 8.71
CA ALA A 557 -8.22 -17.38 8.15
C ALA A 557 -7.49 -16.06 7.87
N LEU A 558 -8.20 -15.06 7.33
CA LEU A 558 -7.64 -13.74 7.00
C LEU A 558 -7.37 -12.87 8.23
N SER A 559 -8.14 -13.06 9.32
CA SER A 559 -7.94 -12.31 10.57
C SER A 559 -6.52 -12.47 11.13
N ALA A 560 -5.89 -13.63 10.91
CA ALA A 560 -4.52 -13.92 11.33
C ALA A 560 -3.47 -13.01 10.69
N TRP A 561 -3.77 -12.38 9.55
CA TRP A 561 -2.87 -11.43 8.86
C TRP A 561 -2.96 -9.99 9.40
N SER A 562 -3.94 -9.73 10.27
CA SER A 562 -4.23 -8.42 10.87
C SER A 562 -4.05 -8.40 12.39
N GLY A 563 -3.58 -9.50 12.97
CA GLY A 563 -3.35 -9.64 14.41
C GLY A 563 -2.29 -8.69 14.96
N ASP A 564 -2.11 -8.70 16.28
CA ASP A 564 -0.93 -8.09 16.90
C ASP A 564 0.30 -8.88 16.42
N LEU A 565 0.92 -8.36 15.37
CA LEU A 565 2.12 -8.94 14.77
C LEU A 565 3.34 -8.67 15.65
N SER A 566 3.23 -7.91 16.74
CA SER A 566 4.32 -7.85 17.72
C SER A 566 4.45 -9.21 18.42
N LEU A 567 5.64 -9.79 18.33
CA LEU A 567 5.99 -10.93 19.16
C LEU A 567 6.22 -10.38 20.58
N ARG A 568 5.34 -10.73 21.52
CA ARG A 568 5.47 -10.38 22.94
C ARG A 568 6.77 -10.86 23.56
#